data_AF-A0A0F9CN94-F1
#
_entry.id   AF-A0A0F9CN94-F1
#
_cell.length_a   1.000
_cell.length_b   1.000
_cell.length_c   1.000
_cell.angle_alpha   90.00
_cell.angle_beta   90.00
_cell.angle_gamma   90.00
#
_symmetry.space_group_name_H-M   'P 1'
#
loop_
_entity.id
_entity.type
_entity.pdbx_description
1 polymer ?
#
loop_
_entity_poly.entity_id
_entity_poly.type
_entity_poly.pdbx_seq_one_letter_code
_entity_poly.pdbx_strand_id
1 'polypeptide(L)'
;MSLVIEELDIEKFIVVGDRVLIKPRSPQEKTRTGLYLPPGVQEKEKIHQGYVVKVGPGYPIPAINEADEPWKDRSEEVKYVPLQPKSGDLAVYLQNSGFEIEFR
;
A
#
# COMPACT_ATOMS: atom_id res chain seq x y z
N MET A 1 13.47 3.18 8.32
CA MET A 1 13.97 4.39 7.65
C MET A 1 12.73 5.14 7.20
N SER A 2 12.38 6.25 7.86
CA SER A 2 11.20 7.04 7.53
C SER A 2 11.51 7.97 6.36
N LEU A 3 10.59 8.05 5.40
CA LEU A 3 10.65 9.02 4.31
C LEU A 3 9.80 10.22 4.70
N VAL A 4 10.42 11.40 4.73
CA VAL A 4 9.72 12.67 4.98
C VAL A 4 9.36 13.30 3.65
N ILE A 5 8.07 13.54 3.42
CA ILE A 5 7.55 14.17 2.20
C ILE A 5 6.91 15.51 2.59
N GLU A 6 7.26 16.58 1.88
CA GLU A 6 6.80 17.95 2.18
C GLU A 6 5.39 18.26 1.64
N GLU A 7 4.77 17.32 0.93
CA GLU A 7 3.49 17.51 0.25
C GLU A 7 2.30 17.01 1.09
N LEU A 8 1.33 17.90 1.37
CA LEU A 8 0.17 17.62 2.22
C LEU A 8 -0.90 16.72 1.55
N ASP A 9 -0.98 16.73 0.22
CA ASP A 9 -2.11 16.16 -0.50
C ASP A 9 -1.91 14.68 -0.83
N ILE A 10 -2.54 13.80 -0.04
CA ILE A 10 -2.58 12.35 -0.30
C ILE A 10 -3.11 12.03 -1.71
N GLU A 11 -3.96 12.89 -2.28
CA GLU A 11 -4.53 12.72 -3.62
C GLU A 11 -3.46 12.71 -4.72
N LYS A 12 -2.34 13.43 -4.54
CA LYS A 12 -1.23 13.48 -5.51
C LYS A 12 -0.31 12.27 -5.45
N PHE A 13 -0.42 11.43 -4.41
CA PHE A 13 0.41 10.24 -4.28
C PHE A 13 0.00 9.19 -5.30
N ILE A 14 0.90 8.81 -6.19
CA ILE A 14 0.70 7.67 -7.09
C ILE A 14 1.51 6.49 -6.56
N VAL A 15 0.82 5.38 -6.30
CA VAL A 15 1.47 4.14 -5.90
C VAL A 15 1.86 3.39 -7.17
N VAL A 16 3.17 3.13 -7.34
CA VAL A 16 3.72 2.49 -8.53
C VAL A 16 4.01 1.01 -8.25
N GLY A 17 3.72 0.15 -9.24
CA GLY A 17 3.98 -1.29 -9.17
C GLY A 17 3.02 -2.04 -8.24
N ASP A 18 3.55 -3.02 -7.51
CA ASP A 18 2.81 -3.95 -6.64
C ASP A 18 2.62 -3.46 -5.20
N ARG A 19 2.72 -2.15 -4.98
CA ARG A 19 2.67 -1.54 -3.65
C ARG A 19 1.24 -1.16 -3.25
N VAL A 20 1.02 -1.06 -1.95
CA VAL A 20 -0.24 -0.64 -1.36
C VAL A 20 0.03 0.41 -0.29
N LEU A 21 -0.66 1.54 -0.39
CA LEU A 21 -0.60 2.60 0.62
C LEU A 21 -1.66 2.32 1.68
N ILE A 22 -1.22 2.14 2.92
CA ILE A 22 -2.07 1.77 4.05
C ILE A 22 -2.01 2.89 5.08
N LYS A 23 -3.17 3.35 5.53
CA LYS A 23 -3.30 4.23 6.69
C LYS A 23 -3.34 3.37 7.95
N PRO A 24 -2.33 3.44 8.84
CA PRO A 24 -2.33 2.68 10.07
C PRO A 24 -3.55 3.05 10.92
N ARG A 25 -4.16 2.05 11.56
CA ARG A 25 -5.21 2.28 12.54
C ARG A 25 -4.55 2.71 13.85
N SER A 26 -5.16 3.68 14.54
CA SER A 26 -4.69 4.10 15.86
C SER A 26 -4.54 2.89 16.80
N PRO A 27 -3.38 2.76 17.47
CA PRO A 27 -3.14 1.63 18.37
C PRO A 27 -4.12 1.66 19.54
N GLN A 28 -4.48 0.47 20.05
CA GLN A 28 -5.33 0.38 21.22
C GLN A 28 -4.54 0.83 22.46
N GLU A 29 -5.01 1.87 23.15
CA GLU A 29 -4.44 2.31 24.43
C GLU A 29 -4.90 1.46 25.60
N LYS A 30 -6.02 0.73 25.43
CA LYS A 30 -6.61 -0.13 26.44
C LYS A 30 -6.74 -1.56 25.94
N THR A 31 -6.46 -2.52 26.81
CA THR A 31 -6.82 -3.91 26.58
C THR A 31 -8.36 -4.06 26.58
N ARG A 32 -8.87 -5.17 26.05
CA ARG A 32 -10.31 -5.50 26.08
C ARG A 32 -10.89 -5.53 27.51
N THR A 33 -10.04 -5.72 28.51
CA THR A 33 -10.37 -5.73 29.94
C THR A 33 -10.23 -4.37 30.62
N GLY A 34 -9.85 -3.31 29.89
CA GLY A 34 -9.79 -1.94 30.39
C GLY A 34 -8.46 -1.52 31.02
N LEU A 35 -7.41 -2.34 30.91
CA LEU A 35 -6.07 -1.98 31.39
C LEU A 35 -5.38 -1.08 30.37
N TYR A 36 -4.75 -0.01 30.85
CA TYR A 36 -3.92 0.84 30.02
C TYR A 36 -2.62 0.14 29.64
N LEU A 37 -2.26 0.20 28.37
CA LEU A 37 -1.00 -0.34 27.85
C LEU A 37 0.13 0.67 28.06
N PRO A 38 1.28 0.26 28.61
CA PRO A 38 2.43 1.15 28.76
C PRO A 38 3.03 1.53 27.39
N PRO A 39 3.63 2.73 27.29
CA PRO A 39 4.31 3.17 26.07
C PRO A 39 5.45 2.19 25.75
N GLY A 40 5.44 1.63 24.54
CA GLY A 40 6.42 0.64 24.09
C GLY A 40 5.91 -0.81 23.97
N VAL A 41 4.68 -1.12 24.41
CA VAL A 41 4.03 -2.40 24.04
C VAL A 41 3.60 -2.36 22.57
N GLN A 42 3.14 -1.20 22.11
CA GLN A 42 2.68 -0.98 20.73
C GLN A 42 3.80 -1.15 19.70
N GLU A 43 5.02 -0.70 20.01
CA GLU A 43 6.20 -0.90 19.14
C GLU A 43 6.71 -2.34 19.14
N LYS A 44 6.39 -3.13 20.17
CA LYS A 44 6.71 -4.56 20.22
C LYS A 44 5.71 -5.41 19.43
N GLU A 45 4.54 -4.86 19.07
CA GLU A 45 3.59 -5.57 18.22
C GLU A 45 4.14 -5.65 16.80
N LYS A 46 4.55 -6.87 16.42
CA LYS A 46 5.10 -7.13 15.09
C LYS A 46 4.06 -6.95 13.97
N ILE A 47 2.78 -7.02 14.32
CA ILE A 47 1.65 -7.04 13.40
C ILE A 47 0.84 -5.77 13.61
N HIS A 48 0.63 -5.02 12.53
CA HIS A 48 -0.19 -3.81 12.50
C HIS A 48 -1.43 -4.03 11.64
N GLN A 49 -2.43 -3.18 11.87
CA GLN A 49 -3.67 -3.16 11.11
C GLN A 49 -3.90 -1.75 10.58
N GLY A 50 -4.42 -1.64 9.36
CA GLY A 50 -4.69 -0.36 8.74
C GLY A 50 -5.67 -0.48 7.58
N TYR A 51 -6.14 0.65 7.09
CA TYR A 51 -7.04 0.71 5.94
C TYR A 51 -6.27 1.03 4.67
N VAL A 52 -6.57 0.32 3.59
CA VAL A 52 -5.99 0.56 2.28
C VAL A 52 -6.54 1.87 1.72
N VAL A 53 -5.65 2.80 1.40
CA VAL A 53 -6.00 4.11 0.81
C VAL A 53 -5.85 4.07 -0.69
N LYS A 54 -4.70 3.57 -1.17
CA LYS A 54 -4.37 3.47 -2.59
C LYS A 54 -3.67 2.16 -2.90
N VAL A 55 -3.90 1.68 -4.11
CA VAL A 55 -3.38 0.41 -4.61
C VAL A 55 -2.63 0.71 -5.90
N GLY A 56 -1.44 0.13 -6.04
CA GLY A 56 -0.66 0.26 -7.27
C GLY A 56 -1.29 -0.52 -8.44
N PRO A 57 -0.83 -0.26 -9.68
CA PRO A 57 -1.32 -0.93 -10.88
C PRO A 57 -1.04 -2.44 -10.90
N GLY A 58 -0.12 -2.93 -10.07
CA GLY A 58 0.25 -4.33 -9.95
C GLY A 58 1.41 -4.72 -10.88
N TYR A 59 1.43 -5.98 -11.32
CA TYR A 59 2.58 -6.54 -12.04
C TYR A 59 2.47 -6.29 -13.55
N PRO A 60 3.47 -5.67 -14.19
CA PRO A 60 3.48 -5.54 -15.64
C PRO A 60 3.66 -6.93 -16.26
N ILE A 61 2.73 -7.33 -17.12
CA ILE A 61 2.95 -8.43 -18.04
C ILE A 61 3.63 -7.81 -19.26
N PRO A 62 4.87 -8.22 -19.61
CA PRO A 62 5.43 -7.81 -20.88
C PRO A 62 4.45 -8.29 -21.96
N ALA A 63 3.97 -7.38 -22.80
CA ALA A 63 3.27 -7.79 -24.00
C ALA A 63 4.25 -8.68 -24.77
N ILE A 64 4.09 -9.99 -24.66
CA ILE A 64 4.68 -10.92 -25.60
C ILE A 64 4.10 -10.43 -26.91
N ASN A 65 4.96 -9.92 -27.79
CA ASN A 65 4.57 -9.60 -29.14
C ASN A 65 4.08 -10.91 -29.76
N GLU A 66 2.79 -11.23 -29.57
CA GLU A 66 2.04 -12.06 -30.47
C GLU A 66 2.09 -11.30 -31.79
N ALA A 67 3.09 -11.66 -32.60
CA ALA A 67 3.09 -11.35 -34.01
C ALA A 67 1.75 -11.83 -34.55
N ASP A 68 0.85 -10.91 -34.88
CA ASP A 68 -0.01 -11.02 -36.04
C ASP A 68 -0.88 -9.77 -36.20
N GLU A 69 -1.00 -9.36 -37.47
CA GLU A 69 -1.92 -8.37 -38.04
C GLU A 69 -1.43 -6.90 -38.19
N PRO A 70 -1.04 -6.47 -39.41
CA PRO A 70 -0.54 -5.11 -39.70
C PRO A 70 -1.58 -3.98 -39.59
N TRP A 71 -2.83 -4.29 -39.22
CA TRP A 71 -3.89 -3.30 -39.02
C TRP A 71 -4.21 -3.01 -37.54
N LYS A 72 -3.61 -3.73 -36.59
CA LYS A 72 -3.72 -3.37 -35.18
C LYS A 72 -2.76 -2.22 -34.89
N ASP A 73 -3.30 -1.12 -34.41
CA ASP A 73 -2.49 -0.02 -33.91
C ASP A 73 -1.48 -0.57 -32.89
N ARG A 74 -0.19 -0.29 -33.14
CA ARG A 74 0.94 -0.60 -32.24
C ARG A 74 0.89 0.31 -31.00
N SER A 75 -0.22 0.29 -30.27
CA SER A 75 -0.22 0.81 -28.92
C SER A 75 0.45 -0.25 -28.04
N GLU A 76 1.73 -0.03 -27.71
CA GLU A 76 2.47 -0.73 -26.65
C GLU A 76 1.79 -0.49 -25.29
N GLU A 77 0.54 -0.92 -25.14
CA GLU A 77 -0.16 -0.86 -23.87
C GLU A 77 0.38 -2.01 -23.01
N VAL A 78 1.27 -1.65 -22.09
CA VAL A 78 1.72 -2.56 -21.04
C VAL A 78 0.49 -2.97 -20.24
N LYS A 79 0.11 -4.25 -20.35
CA LYS A 79 -0.99 -4.81 -19.56
C LYS A 79 -0.49 -5.11 -18.16
N TYR A 80 -1.22 -4.65 -17.15
CA TYR A 80 -0.92 -4.93 -15.75
C TYR A 80 -1.88 -5.97 -15.18
N VAL A 81 -1.37 -6.90 -14.37
CA VAL A 81 -2.22 -7.72 -13.49
C VAL A 81 -2.54 -6.90 -12.25
N PRO A 82 -3.82 -6.57 -11.99
CA PRO A 82 -4.18 -5.75 -10.84
C PRO A 82 -3.91 -6.51 -9.54
N LEU A 83 -3.65 -5.75 -8.46
CA LEU A 83 -3.54 -6.30 -7.12
C LEU A 83 -4.93 -6.69 -6.58
N GLN A 84 -4.95 -7.66 -5.67
CA GLN A 84 -6.18 -8.12 -5.03
C GLN A 84 -6.87 -7.07 -4.12
N PRO A 85 -6.14 -6.29 -3.30
CA PRO A 85 -6.76 -5.34 -2.38
C PRO A 85 -7.42 -4.19 -3.14
N LYS A 86 -8.50 -3.66 -2.58
CA LYS A 86 -9.18 -2.45 -3.05
C LYS A 86 -9.06 -1.31 -2.04
N SER A 87 -9.27 -0.09 -2.50
CA SER A 87 -9.37 1.07 -1.60
C SER A 87 -10.52 0.86 -0.61
N GLY A 88 -10.24 1.04 0.68
CA GLY A 88 -11.18 0.85 1.79
C GLY A 88 -11.05 -0.47 2.54
N ASP A 89 -10.29 -1.44 2.03
CA ASP A 89 -10.12 -2.74 2.70
C ASP A 89 -9.28 -2.62 3.99
N LEU A 90 -9.53 -3.49 4.96
CA LEU A 90 -8.70 -3.62 6.16
C LEU A 90 -7.54 -4.59 5.86
N ALA A 91 -6.31 -4.08 5.92
CA ALA A 91 -5.10 -4.85 5.75
C ALA A 91 -4.42 -5.14 7.09
N VAL A 92 -3.91 -6.37 7.22
CA VAL A 92 -3.05 -6.79 8.33
C VAL A 92 -1.65 -7.00 7.75
N TYR A 93 -0.66 -6.28 8.29
CA TYR A 93 0.70 -6.27 7.76
C TYR A 93 1.74 -6.27 8.88
N LEU A 94 2.97 -6.66 8.56
CA LEU A 94 4.07 -6.65 9.50
C LEU A 94 4.73 -5.27 9.52
N GLN A 95 5.09 -4.75 10.69
CA GLN A 95 5.78 -3.45 10.80
C GLN A 95 7.08 -3.45 9.99
N ASN A 96 7.80 -4.57 10.03
CA ASN A 96 9.12 -4.71 9.44
C ASN A 96 9.14 -4.86 7.91
N SER A 97 7.98 -5.10 7.29
CA SER A 97 7.89 -5.31 5.82
C SER A 97 7.54 -4.05 5.05
N GLY A 98 7.30 -2.93 5.74
CA GLY A 98 6.84 -1.69 5.14
C GLY A 98 7.85 -0.54 5.26
N PHE A 99 7.59 0.51 4.49
CA PHE A 99 8.22 1.80 4.67
C PHE A 99 7.23 2.74 5.35
N GLU A 100 7.68 3.42 6.39
CA GLU A 100 6.89 4.45 7.06
C GLU A 100 7.11 5.78 6.35
N ILE A 101 6.01 6.44 6.03
CA ILE A 101 5.99 7.73 5.34
C ILE A 101 5.35 8.72 6.29
N GLU A 102 6.10 9.76 6.62
CA GLU A 102 5.59 10.91 7.33
C GLU A 102 5.46 12.06 6.33
N PHE A 103 4.27 12.62 6.23
CA PHE A 103 4.01 13.83 5.46
C PHE A 103 3.46 14.89 6.42
N ARG A 104 3.92 16.13 6.26
CA ARG A 104 3.45 17.28 7.04
C ARG A 104 2.37 18.02 6.31
#